data_AF-A0A950ECQ0-F1
#
_entry.id   AF-A0A950ECQ0-F1
#
_cell.length_a   1.000
_cell.length_b   1.000
_cell.length_c   1.000
_cell.angle_alpha   90.00
_cell.angle_beta   90.00
_cell.angle_gamma   90.00
#
_symmetry.space_group_name_H-M   'P 1'
#
loop_
_entity.id
_entity.type
_entity.pdbx_description
1 polymer ?
#
loop_
_entity_poly.entity_id
_entity_poly.type
_entity_poly.pdbx_seq_one_letter_code
_entity_poly.pdbx_strand_id
1 'polypeptide(L)'
;MATLVARKRSVPRTQMSRVGMPNGFFLNDLLWFGDGASNRTAISRGFMVEPGEISAFSVAQLNSLHERLRILLGILGEEFTLQIQWSIDSDYRRELELYHQETMNLRRSDPIHGQFGVLIRAERYERYKAAMEEGRLRRERLTLFFTRIIDTKVPVAGDRAVAEYYDTLSRKEGIALSEFAMGALSRLFPDCRLTPMRDRDHFLFYYRFLNTNLQSTVIDPTALFDPGYSIQQNCLHGEGICSPVDAGVSFKLDCYHHSIFAVRQWPRRTYPGIIAALTGLGFQEYAITLNVYPKRVDEVIEKE
;
A
#
# COMPACT_ATOMS: atom_id res chain seq x y z
N MET A 1 -28.35 -41.17 10.31
CA MET A 1 -28.07 -39.89 11.00
C MET A 1 -26.61 -39.87 11.42
N ALA A 2 -25.71 -39.48 10.50
CA ALA A 2 -24.29 -39.31 10.80
C ALA A 2 -23.96 -37.83 10.58
N THR A 3 -23.86 -37.09 11.68
CA THR A 3 -23.53 -35.67 11.69
C THR A 3 -22.07 -35.51 11.32
N LEU A 4 -21.81 -35.05 10.09
CA LEU A 4 -20.48 -34.61 9.65
C LEU A 4 -20.06 -33.42 10.51
N VAL A 5 -19.27 -33.70 11.55
CA VAL A 5 -18.55 -32.69 12.32
C VAL A 5 -17.55 -32.04 11.37
N ALA A 6 -17.90 -30.85 10.89
CA ALA A 6 -16.98 -29.99 10.16
C ALA A 6 -15.77 -29.73 11.06
N ARG A 7 -14.64 -30.39 10.76
CA ARG A 7 -13.34 -30.08 11.35
C ARG A 7 -13.10 -28.58 11.17
N LYS A 8 -13.11 -27.81 12.27
CA LYS A 8 -12.61 -26.43 12.29
C LYS A 8 -11.21 -26.46 11.70
N ARG A 9 -11.04 -25.93 10.48
CA ARG A 9 -9.72 -25.62 9.96
C ARG A 9 -9.07 -24.67 10.95
N SER A 10 -7.91 -25.04 11.51
CA SER A 10 -7.08 -24.11 12.26
C SER A 10 -6.76 -22.95 11.32
N VAL A 11 -7.24 -21.75 11.65
CA VAL A 11 -6.83 -20.55 10.93
C VAL A 11 -5.34 -20.37 11.25
N PRO A 12 -4.45 -20.28 10.24
CA PRO A 12 -3.03 -20.08 10.50
C PRO A 12 -2.85 -18.81 11.33
N ARG A 13 -1.90 -18.82 12.27
CA ARG A 13 -1.62 -17.68 13.19
C ARG A 13 -1.35 -16.36 12.47
N THR A 14 -1.11 -16.39 11.16
CA THR A 14 -0.85 -15.28 10.24
C THR A 14 -2.12 -14.70 9.58
N GLN A 15 -3.28 -15.34 9.70
CA GLN A 15 -4.53 -14.90 9.09
C GLN A 15 -5.52 -14.37 10.12
N MET A 16 -6.00 -13.15 9.90
CA MET A 16 -7.11 -12.59 10.66
C MET A 16 -8.41 -12.73 9.88
N SER A 17 -9.31 -13.58 10.36
CA SER A 17 -10.71 -13.56 9.93
C SER A 17 -11.46 -12.51 10.75
N ARG A 18 -11.86 -11.40 10.14
CA ARG A 18 -12.81 -10.46 10.74
C ARG A 18 -14.11 -10.46 9.95
N VAL A 19 -15.23 -10.27 10.65
CA VAL A 19 -16.55 -10.03 10.04
C VAL A 19 -16.70 -8.51 9.92
N GLY A 20 -17.00 -8.03 8.72
CA GLY A 20 -17.10 -6.59 8.42
C GLY A 20 -15.79 -5.96 7.91
N MET A 21 -15.85 -4.67 7.57
CA MET A 21 -14.69 -3.92 7.09
C MET A 21 -13.70 -3.71 8.24
N PRO A 22 -12.42 -4.08 8.10
CA PRO A 22 -11.44 -3.92 9.18
C PRO A 22 -11.23 -2.43 9.50
N ASN A 23 -11.23 -2.10 10.79
CA ASN A 23 -10.86 -0.78 11.29
C ASN A 23 -9.54 -0.86 12.07
N GLY A 24 -8.85 0.27 12.18
CA GLY A 24 -7.56 0.39 12.84
C GLY A 24 -7.15 1.85 13.03
N PHE A 25 -5.92 2.06 13.47
CA PHE A 25 -5.35 3.38 13.74
C PHE A 25 -3.97 3.52 13.07
N PHE A 26 -3.61 4.76 12.74
CA PHE A 26 -2.25 5.14 12.37
C PHE A 26 -1.51 5.48 13.66
N LEU A 27 -0.43 4.75 13.98
CA LEU A 27 0.23 4.89 15.26
C LEU A 27 1.73 4.61 15.15
N ASN A 28 2.56 5.64 15.33
CA ASN A 28 4.02 5.56 15.28
C ASN A 28 4.56 4.93 13.98
N ASP A 29 4.05 5.39 12.83
CA ASP A 29 4.32 4.86 11.49
C ASP A 29 3.89 3.41 11.28
N LEU A 30 2.93 2.93 12.07
CA LEU A 30 2.32 1.61 11.92
C LEU A 30 0.82 1.72 11.66
N LEU A 31 0.34 0.76 10.89
CA LEU A 31 -1.07 0.42 10.81
C LEU A 31 -1.40 -0.59 11.90
N TRP A 32 -2.21 -0.16 12.87
CA TRP A 32 -2.63 -0.99 13.98
C TRP A 32 -4.06 -1.50 13.78
N PHE A 33 -4.21 -2.80 13.54
CA PHE A 33 -5.51 -3.44 13.36
C PHE A 33 -5.89 -4.30 14.56
N GLY A 34 -6.69 -3.77 15.47
CA GLY A 34 -7.33 -4.53 16.57
C GLY A 34 -7.45 -3.84 17.90
N ASP A 35 -8.26 -4.44 18.76
CA ASP A 35 -8.76 -3.84 19.99
C ASP A 35 -7.86 -4.09 21.21
N GLY A 36 -6.56 -4.32 20.99
CA GLY A 36 -5.59 -4.55 22.07
C GLY A 36 -4.28 -5.14 21.57
N ALA A 37 -3.52 -5.82 22.43
CA ALA A 37 -2.30 -6.57 22.06
C ALA A 37 -2.53 -8.09 22.08
N SER A 38 -3.68 -8.55 21.62
CA SER A 38 -4.02 -9.98 21.56
C SER A 38 -3.61 -10.61 20.24
N ASN A 39 -3.63 -11.95 20.16
CA ASN A 39 -3.49 -12.73 18.91
C ASN A 39 -4.47 -12.37 17.76
N ARG A 40 -5.39 -11.42 17.96
CA ARG A 40 -6.27 -10.82 16.95
C ARG A 40 -5.82 -9.44 16.51
N THR A 41 -4.58 -9.06 16.84
CA THR A 41 -4.01 -7.76 16.55
C THR A 41 -2.92 -7.93 15.52
N ALA A 42 -3.11 -7.31 14.36
CA ALA A 42 -2.07 -7.19 13.36
C ALA A 42 -1.48 -5.79 13.40
N ILE A 43 -0.17 -5.74 13.33
CA ILE A 43 0.59 -4.53 13.06
C ILE A 43 1.14 -4.65 11.65
N SER A 44 1.07 -3.56 10.89
CA SER A 44 1.60 -3.53 9.53
C SER A 44 2.38 -2.26 9.29
N ARG A 45 3.45 -2.36 8.50
CA ARG A 45 4.20 -1.20 8.00
C ARG A 45 4.32 -1.26 6.49
N GLY A 46 3.93 -0.17 5.86
CA GLY A 46 4.09 0.06 4.42
C GLY A 46 5.47 0.59 4.03
N PHE A 47 5.92 0.23 2.84
CA PHE A 47 7.15 0.70 2.19
C PHE A 47 6.84 1.05 0.75
N MET A 48 7.15 2.27 0.34
CA MET A 48 7.08 2.69 -1.05
C MET A 48 8.36 2.25 -1.76
N VAL A 49 8.18 1.57 -2.89
CA VAL A 49 9.28 1.05 -3.71
C VAL A 49 9.23 1.75 -5.06
N GLU A 50 10.30 2.47 -5.38
CA GLU A 50 10.52 3.08 -6.69
C GLU A 50 11.58 2.23 -7.39
N PRO A 51 11.17 1.26 -8.24
CA PRO A 51 12.12 0.47 -8.99
C PRO A 51 12.81 1.31 -10.06
N GLY A 52 14.06 0.98 -10.37
CA GLY A 52 14.71 1.46 -11.58
C GLY A 52 13.99 0.98 -12.85
N GLU A 53 14.37 1.51 -14.01
CA GLU A 53 13.75 1.15 -15.28
C GLU A 53 14.02 -0.32 -15.66
N ILE A 54 13.00 -1.18 -15.56
CA ILE A 54 13.08 -2.62 -15.82
C ILE A 54 12.96 -2.94 -17.33
N SER A 55 12.44 -1.99 -18.14
CA SER A 55 12.16 -2.18 -19.58
C SER A 55 13.40 -2.59 -20.38
N ALA A 56 14.59 -2.11 -19.98
CA ALA A 56 15.86 -2.33 -20.63
C ALA A 56 16.66 -3.50 -20.03
N PHE A 57 16.08 -4.31 -19.13
CA PHE A 57 16.80 -5.40 -18.48
C PHE A 57 17.12 -6.54 -19.46
N SER A 58 18.37 -6.97 -19.43
CA SER A 58 18.80 -8.21 -20.08
C SER A 58 18.16 -9.44 -19.43
N VAL A 59 18.14 -10.57 -20.15
CA VAL A 59 17.63 -11.85 -19.62
C VAL A 59 18.35 -12.26 -18.33
N ALA A 60 19.66 -12.02 -18.21
CA ALA A 60 20.42 -12.30 -17.01
C ALA A 60 19.96 -11.45 -15.81
N GLN A 61 19.67 -10.16 -16.04
CA GLN A 61 19.13 -9.26 -15.00
C GLN A 61 17.71 -9.67 -14.58
N LEU A 62 16.87 -10.09 -15.53
CA LEU A 62 15.53 -10.59 -15.23
C LEU A 62 15.57 -11.88 -14.40
N ASN A 63 16.48 -12.80 -14.70
CA ASN A 63 16.69 -14.01 -13.90
C ASN A 63 17.23 -13.69 -12.50
N SER A 64 18.18 -12.75 -12.40
CA SER A 64 18.67 -12.26 -11.10
C SER A 64 17.55 -11.63 -10.27
N LEU A 65 16.69 -10.80 -10.89
CA LEU A 65 15.51 -10.25 -10.24
C LEU A 65 14.56 -11.35 -9.72
N HIS A 66 14.31 -12.38 -10.54
CA HIS A 66 13.49 -13.52 -10.16
C HIS A 66 14.04 -14.25 -8.92
N GLU A 67 15.35 -14.51 -8.88
CA GLU A 67 15.98 -15.16 -7.73
C GLU A 67 15.93 -14.27 -6.47
N ARG A 68 16.13 -12.95 -6.61
CA ARG A 68 16.00 -11.99 -5.49
C ARG A 68 14.58 -11.96 -4.93
N LEU A 69 13.56 -12.04 -5.78
CA LEU A 69 12.16 -12.17 -5.36
C LEU A 69 11.89 -13.49 -4.65
N ARG A 70 12.47 -14.60 -5.13
CA ARG A 70 12.36 -15.91 -4.45
C ARG A 70 12.99 -15.87 -3.06
N ILE A 71 14.17 -15.25 -2.93
CA ILE A 71 14.84 -15.08 -1.64
C ILE A 71 13.99 -14.21 -0.70
N LEU A 72 13.40 -13.10 -1.20
CA LEU A 72 12.49 -12.27 -0.40
C LEU A 72 11.34 -13.10 0.18
N LEU A 73 10.68 -13.92 -0.65
CA LEU A 73 9.59 -14.78 -0.21
C LEU A 73 10.04 -15.82 0.82
N GLY A 74 11.28 -16.31 0.74
CA GLY A 74 11.87 -17.21 1.73
C GLY A 74 12.18 -16.52 3.06
N ILE A 75 12.60 -15.26 3.06
CA ILE A 75 12.96 -14.49 4.27
C ILE A 75 11.74 -14.17 5.15
N LEU A 76 10.53 -14.12 4.59
CA LEU A 76 9.31 -13.83 5.35
C LEU A 76 9.09 -14.82 6.52
N GLY A 77 9.58 -16.06 6.41
CA GLY A 77 9.43 -17.08 7.43
C GLY A 77 7.96 -17.38 7.74
N GLU A 78 7.63 -17.74 8.98
CA GLU A 78 6.23 -17.94 9.43
C GLU A 78 5.65 -16.72 10.15
N GLU A 79 6.49 -15.74 10.48
CA GLU A 79 6.11 -14.61 11.33
C GLU A 79 5.50 -13.45 10.55
N PHE A 80 5.97 -13.22 9.32
CA PHE A 80 5.57 -12.09 8.51
C PHE A 80 4.65 -12.51 7.37
N THR A 81 3.67 -11.67 7.10
CA THR A 81 2.87 -11.72 5.87
C THR A 81 3.23 -10.52 5.02
N LEU A 82 3.20 -10.70 3.70
CA LEU A 82 3.53 -9.66 2.75
C LEU A 82 2.31 -9.34 1.91
N GLN A 83 1.92 -8.08 1.85
CA GLN A 83 0.97 -7.59 0.88
C GLN A 83 1.68 -6.68 -0.11
N ILE A 84 1.49 -6.96 -1.40
CA ILE A 84 2.04 -6.19 -2.51
C ILE A 84 0.87 -5.48 -3.16
N GLN A 85 0.91 -4.15 -3.22
CA GLN A 85 -0.05 -3.37 -4.00
C GLN A 85 0.68 -2.62 -5.10
N TRP A 86 0.20 -2.84 -6.32
CA TRP A 86 0.53 -2.03 -7.48
C TRP A 86 -0.69 -1.18 -7.82
N SER A 87 -0.56 0.13 -7.83
CA SER A 87 -1.64 1.05 -8.19
C SER A 87 -1.21 1.98 -9.32
N ILE A 88 -2.16 2.30 -10.18
CA ILE A 88 -1.99 3.28 -11.24
C ILE A 88 -3.00 4.41 -11.02
N ASP A 89 -2.50 5.63 -10.93
CA ASP A 89 -3.29 6.85 -10.85
C ASP A 89 -2.70 7.96 -11.74
N SER A 90 -3.39 9.11 -11.80
CA SER A 90 -2.93 10.29 -12.53
C SER A 90 -2.48 11.42 -11.61
N ASP A 91 -2.57 11.24 -10.29
CA ASP A 91 -2.30 12.31 -9.31
C ASP A 91 -0.80 12.62 -9.18
N TYR A 92 -0.41 13.75 -9.75
CA TYR A 92 0.91 14.37 -9.66
C TYR A 92 0.88 15.71 -8.92
N ARG A 93 -0.20 16.02 -8.18
CA ARG A 93 -0.42 17.36 -7.62
C ARG A 93 0.74 17.83 -6.75
N ARG A 94 1.25 16.95 -5.89
CA ARG A 94 2.38 17.25 -4.99
C ARG A 94 3.64 17.59 -5.79
N GLU A 95 3.98 16.79 -6.79
CA GLU A 95 5.18 16.97 -7.61
C GLU A 95 5.08 18.22 -8.48
N LEU A 96 3.90 18.49 -9.05
CA LEU A 96 3.63 19.70 -9.82
C LEU A 96 3.71 20.95 -8.95
N GLU A 97 3.18 20.92 -7.74
CA GLU A 97 3.22 22.04 -6.80
C GLU A 97 4.65 22.32 -6.32
N LEU A 98 5.44 21.28 -6.01
CA LEU A 98 6.87 21.44 -5.70
C LEU A 98 7.63 22.06 -6.87
N TYR A 99 7.38 21.57 -8.10
CA TYR A 99 7.97 22.12 -9.31
C TYR A 99 7.59 23.60 -9.53
N HIS A 100 6.34 23.97 -9.23
CA HIS A 100 5.86 25.35 -9.31
C HIS A 100 6.56 26.25 -8.28
N GLN A 101 6.66 25.79 -7.03
CA GLN A 101 7.35 26.50 -5.95
C GLN A 101 8.82 26.75 -6.27
N GLU A 102 9.54 25.74 -6.77
CA GLU A 102 10.91 25.90 -7.24
C GLU A 102 11.02 26.92 -8.38
N THR A 103 10.07 26.91 -9.31
CA THR A 103 10.01 27.87 -10.42
C THR A 103 9.82 29.30 -9.92
N MET A 104 8.97 29.49 -8.90
CA MET A 104 8.77 30.79 -8.25
C MET A 104 10.01 31.24 -7.46
N ASN A 105 10.73 30.32 -6.82
CA ASN A 105 11.99 30.62 -6.15
C ASN A 105 13.06 31.05 -7.15
N LEU A 106 13.18 30.39 -8.30
CA LEU A 106 14.07 30.79 -9.39
C LEU A 106 13.78 32.20 -9.90
N ARG A 107 12.49 32.55 -10.06
CA ARG A 107 12.06 33.91 -10.43
C ARG A 107 12.52 34.96 -9.43
N ARG A 108 12.54 34.62 -8.14
CA ARG A 108 12.99 35.53 -7.06
C ARG A 108 14.52 35.68 -7.06
N SER A 109 15.26 34.59 -7.30
CA SER A 109 16.73 34.59 -7.25
C SER A 109 17.38 35.21 -8.48
N ASP A 110 16.78 35.06 -9.66
CA ASP A 110 17.30 35.62 -10.92
C ASP A 110 16.17 36.28 -11.75
N PRO A 111 15.77 37.51 -11.36
CA PRO A 111 14.64 38.20 -11.98
C PRO A 111 14.95 38.77 -13.37
N ILE A 112 16.22 38.86 -13.77
CA ILE A 112 16.64 39.52 -15.03
C ILE A 112 16.99 38.48 -16.10
N HIS A 113 17.80 37.47 -15.78
CA HIS A 113 18.24 36.48 -16.79
C HIS A 113 17.38 35.21 -16.79
N GLY A 114 16.65 34.93 -15.70
CA GLY A 114 15.83 33.73 -15.55
C GLY A 114 14.43 33.79 -16.19
N GLN A 115 13.99 34.94 -16.72
CA GLN A 115 12.59 35.15 -17.13
C GLN A 115 12.09 34.16 -18.18
N PHE A 116 12.90 33.88 -19.20
CA PHE A 116 12.53 32.91 -20.25
C PHE A 116 12.43 31.48 -19.70
N GLY A 117 13.34 31.10 -18.80
CA GLY A 117 13.29 29.81 -18.13
C GLY A 117 12.03 29.68 -17.25
N VAL A 118 11.67 30.72 -16.50
CA VAL A 118 10.45 30.77 -15.70
C VAL A 118 9.21 30.63 -16.57
N LEU A 119 9.16 31.31 -17.72
CA LEU A 119 8.01 31.24 -18.64
C LEU A 119 7.81 29.83 -19.20
N ILE A 120 8.87 29.18 -19.66
CA ILE A 120 8.80 27.78 -20.14
C ILE A 120 8.37 26.84 -19.02
N ARG A 121 8.92 27.00 -17.82
CA ARG A 121 8.56 26.14 -16.68
C ARG A 121 7.10 26.36 -16.25
N ALA A 122 6.61 27.59 -16.29
CA ALA A 122 5.22 27.92 -16.00
C ALA A 122 4.26 27.29 -17.03
N GLU A 123 4.58 27.37 -18.33
CA GLU A 123 3.81 26.67 -19.38
C GLU A 123 3.77 25.16 -19.11
N ARG A 124 4.91 24.54 -18.79
CA ARG A 124 4.96 23.10 -18.50
C ARG A 124 4.08 22.73 -17.31
N TYR A 125 4.11 23.53 -16.25
CA TYR A 125 3.25 23.32 -15.09
C TYR A 125 1.78 23.32 -15.49
N GLU A 126 1.31 24.34 -16.21
CA GLU A 126 -0.09 24.42 -16.65
C GLU A 126 -0.47 23.27 -17.59
N ARG A 127 0.41 22.92 -18.53
CA ARG A 127 0.18 21.81 -19.47
C ARG A 127 0.06 20.46 -18.76
N TYR A 128 0.93 20.18 -17.79
CA TYR A 128 0.87 18.92 -17.03
C TYR A 128 -0.25 18.92 -15.99
N LYS A 129 -0.62 20.07 -15.44
CA LYS A 129 -1.79 20.21 -14.57
C LYS A 129 -3.08 19.90 -15.34
N ALA A 130 -3.25 20.45 -16.54
CA ALA A 130 -4.38 20.11 -17.41
C ALA A 130 -4.37 18.62 -17.79
N ALA A 131 -3.20 18.06 -18.10
CA ALA A 131 -3.08 16.61 -18.38
C ALA A 131 -3.41 15.72 -17.18
N MET A 132 -3.13 16.16 -15.96
CA MET A 132 -3.52 15.48 -14.72
C MET A 132 -5.03 15.54 -14.52
N GLU A 133 -5.64 16.71 -14.64
CA GLU A 133 -7.08 16.93 -14.48
C GLU A 133 -7.90 16.15 -15.52
N GLU A 134 -7.36 15.97 -16.73
CA GLU A 134 -7.96 15.14 -17.77
C GLU A 134 -7.66 13.64 -17.64
N GLY A 135 -6.91 13.20 -16.62
CA GLY A 135 -6.55 11.80 -16.44
C GLY A 135 -5.74 11.25 -17.63
N ARG A 136 -4.77 12.03 -18.14
CA ARG A 136 -3.86 11.61 -19.22
C ARG A 136 -2.48 11.18 -18.71
N LEU A 137 -2.16 11.53 -17.47
CA LEU A 137 -0.89 11.15 -16.85
C LEU A 137 -1.01 9.76 -16.22
N ARG A 138 0.01 8.93 -16.42
CA ARG A 138 0.07 7.58 -15.85
C ARG A 138 1.18 7.50 -14.83
N ARG A 139 0.80 7.41 -13.56
CA ARG A 139 1.69 7.22 -12.43
C ARG A 139 1.57 5.80 -11.91
N GLU A 140 2.69 5.13 -11.76
CA GLU A 140 2.76 3.81 -11.14
C GLU A 140 3.22 3.97 -9.69
N ARG A 141 2.57 3.27 -8.76
CA ARG A 141 3.04 3.17 -7.37
C ARG A 141 3.06 1.73 -6.91
N LEU A 142 4.23 1.29 -6.46
CA LEU A 142 4.43 0.00 -5.81
C LEU A 142 4.57 0.21 -4.30
N THR A 143 3.71 -0.45 -3.54
CA THR A 143 3.73 -0.41 -2.07
C THR A 143 3.75 -1.82 -1.51
N LEU A 144 4.69 -2.07 -0.61
CA LEU A 144 4.83 -3.34 0.10
C LEU A 144 4.42 -3.15 1.56
N PHE A 145 3.58 -4.02 2.08
CA PHE A 145 3.18 -4.04 3.49
C PHE A 145 3.68 -5.31 4.14
N PHE A 146 4.49 -5.15 5.18
CA PHE A 146 4.90 -6.25 6.04
C PHE A 146 4.02 -6.24 7.27
N THR A 147 3.31 -7.34 7.49
CA THR A 147 2.32 -7.47 8.55
C THR A 147 2.71 -8.62 9.47
N ARG A 148 2.65 -8.37 10.78
CA ARG A 148 2.91 -9.35 11.83
C ARG A 148 1.76 -9.35 12.83
N ILE A 149 1.43 -10.52 13.37
CA ILE A 149 0.46 -10.62 14.46
C ILE A 149 1.21 -10.60 15.78
N ILE A 150 0.79 -9.72 16.69
CA ILE A 150 1.36 -9.61 18.02
C ILE A 150 0.50 -10.37 19.03
N ASP A 151 1.14 -10.95 20.03
CA ASP A 151 0.48 -11.58 21.16
C ASP A 151 1.23 -11.16 22.43
N THR A 152 0.71 -10.15 23.12
CA THR A 152 1.35 -9.58 24.30
C THR A 152 0.31 -9.26 25.36
N LYS A 153 0.55 -9.74 26.59
CA LYS A 153 -0.36 -9.46 27.70
C LYS A 153 -0.23 -8.00 28.11
N VAL A 154 -1.34 -7.28 27.99
CA VAL A 154 -1.46 -5.89 28.43
C VAL A 154 -1.48 -5.89 29.97
N PRO A 155 -0.66 -5.07 30.63
CA PRO A 155 -0.68 -4.96 32.09
C PRO A 155 -2.02 -4.35 32.55
N VAL A 156 -2.55 -4.86 33.67
CA VAL A 156 -3.72 -4.26 34.33
C VAL A 156 -3.25 -3.01 35.08
N ALA A 157 -3.48 -1.84 34.50
CA ALA A 157 -3.08 -0.55 35.05
C ALA A 157 -4.14 0.52 34.72
N GLY A 158 -3.98 1.72 35.27
CA GLY A 158 -4.86 2.85 34.91
C GLY A 158 -4.66 3.30 33.45
N ASP A 159 -5.67 3.96 32.88
CA ASP A 159 -5.75 4.30 31.46
C ASP A 159 -4.49 4.99 30.91
N ARG A 160 -3.89 5.88 31.69
CA ARG A 160 -2.65 6.59 31.30
C ARG A 160 -1.46 5.64 31.15
N ALA A 161 -1.29 4.70 32.08
CA ALA A 161 -0.21 3.72 32.02
C ALA A 161 -0.41 2.73 30.86
N VAL A 162 -1.67 2.40 30.54
CA VAL A 162 -2.01 1.58 29.38
C VAL A 162 -1.70 2.32 28.07
N ALA A 163 -2.02 3.61 27.98
CA ALA A 163 -1.67 4.44 26.81
C ALA A 163 -0.15 4.53 26.60
N GLU A 164 0.61 4.80 27.67
CA GLU A 164 2.08 4.84 27.63
C GLU A 164 2.69 3.48 27.23
N TYR A 165 2.07 2.38 27.68
CA TYR A 165 2.45 1.03 27.28
C TYR A 165 2.25 0.79 25.77
N TYR A 166 1.10 1.16 25.21
CA TYR A 166 0.84 0.99 23.78
C TYR A 166 1.73 1.89 22.91
N ASP A 167 2.00 3.11 23.35
CA ASP A 167 2.94 4.00 22.66
C ASP A 167 4.37 3.42 22.64
N THR A 168 4.81 2.84 23.76
CA THR A 168 6.12 2.17 23.84
C THR A 168 6.16 0.90 22.98
N LEU A 169 5.10 0.09 23.05
CA LEU A 169 5.00 -1.16 22.30
C LEU A 169 5.02 -0.90 20.79
N SER A 170 4.16 0.00 20.31
CA SER A 170 4.09 0.37 18.90
C SER A 170 5.40 0.96 18.38
N ARG A 171 6.09 1.80 19.16
CA ARG A 171 7.41 2.33 18.77
C ARG A 171 8.44 1.21 18.62
N LYS A 172 8.51 0.29 19.58
CA LYS A 172 9.40 -0.87 19.53
C LYS A 172 9.11 -1.73 18.30
N GLU A 173 7.84 -2.01 18.07
CA GLU A 173 7.37 -2.80 16.94
C GLU A 173 7.61 -2.11 15.59
N GLY A 174 7.45 -0.79 15.54
CA GLY A 174 7.67 0.03 14.35
C GLY A 174 9.13 0.04 13.93
N ILE A 175 10.05 0.11 14.90
CA ILE A 175 11.49 -0.01 14.66
C ILE A 175 11.83 -1.42 14.18
N ALA A 176 11.36 -2.45 14.88
CA ALA A 176 11.66 -3.85 14.53
C ALA A 176 11.19 -4.22 13.10
N LEU A 177 9.97 -3.86 12.73
CA LEU A 177 9.44 -4.05 11.37
C LEU A 177 10.25 -3.27 10.33
N SER A 178 10.61 -2.03 10.63
CA SER A 178 11.40 -1.20 9.72
C SER A 178 12.80 -1.76 9.51
N GLU A 179 13.49 -2.18 10.56
CA GLU A 179 14.83 -2.77 10.45
C GLU A 179 14.81 -4.07 9.67
N PHE A 180 13.83 -4.95 9.93
CA PHE A 180 13.66 -6.20 9.18
C PHE A 180 13.41 -5.93 7.69
N ALA A 181 12.39 -5.14 7.38
CA ALA A 181 11.98 -4.90 5.99
C ALA A 181 13.03 -4.09 5.22
N MET A 182 13.58 -3.01 5.78
CA MET A 182 14.64 -2.25 5.13
C MET A 182 15.91 -3.06 4.98
N GLY A 183 16.27 -3.89 5.99
CA GLY A 183 17.42 -4.78 5.92
C GLY A 183 17.29 -5.83 4.81
N ALA A 184 16.10 -6.44 4.66
CA ALA A 184 15.83 -7.39 3.59
C ALA A 184 15.77 -6.72 2.22
N LEU A 185 14.97 -5.66 2.08
CA LEU A 185 14.73 -4.99 0.80
C LEU A 185 15.99 -4.29 0.28
N SER A 186 16.75 -3.58 1.12
CA SER A 186 17.94 -2.85 0.66
C SER A 186 19.07 -3.79 0.23
N ARG A 187 19.16 -4.99 0.83
CA ARG A 187 20.14 -6.02 0.43
C ARG A 187 19.74 -6.71 -0.88
N LEU A 188 18.45 -7.00 -1.05
CA LEU A 188 17.94 -7.70 -2.23
C LEU A 188 17.72 -6.79 -3.43
N PHE A 189 17.40 -5.51 -3.21
CA PHE A 189 17.05 -4.57 -4.28
C PHE A 189 17.86 -3.27 -4.13
N PRO A 190 19.19 -3.33 -4.31
CA PRO A 190 20.04 -2.13 -4.24
C PRO A 190 19.71 -1.11 -5.35
N ASP A 191 19.12 -1.58 -6.45
CA ASP A 191 18.75 -0.78 -7.62
C ASP A 191 17.40 -0.06 -7.45
N CYS A 192 16.74 -0.22 -6.29
CA CYS A 192 15.43 0.36 -6.00
C CYS A 192 15.55 1.42 -4.92
N ARG A 193 14.81 2.53 -5.07
CA ARG A 193 14.66 3.51 -3.99
C ARG A 193 13.54 3.07 -3.07
N LEU A 194 13.89 2.87 -1.81
CA LEU A 194 13.00 2.37 -0.77
C LEU A 194 12.71 3.50 0.22
N THR A 195 11.44 3.77 0.47
CA THR A 195 11.02 4.77 1.44
C THR A 195 10.04 4.13 2.44
N PRO A 196 10.40 4.02 3.73
CA PRO A 196 9.44 3.58 4.74
C PRO A 196 8.33 4.61 4.86
N MET A 197 7.09 4.14 4.84
CA MET A 197 5.93 5.03 4.96
C MET A 197 5.81 5.50 6.41
N ARG A 198 5.42 6.78 6.55
CA ARG A 198 5.00 7.39 7.81
C ARG A 198 3.48 7.37 7.93
N ASP A 199 2.96 7.76 9.09
CA ASP A 199 1.51 7.85 9.32
C ASP A 199 0.77 8.64 8.21
N ARG A 200 1.33 9.75 7.75
CA ARG A 200 0.77 10.55 6.65
C ARG A 200 0.77 9.82 5.32
N ASP A 201 1.82 9.05 5.04
CA ASP A 201 1.90 8.27 3.80
C ASP A 201 0.90 7.11 3.83
N HIS A 202 0.74 6.46 4.99
CA HIS A 202 -0.29 5.43 5.20
C HIS A 202 -1.70 6.01 5.05
N PHE A 203 -1.94 7.19 5.62
CA PHE A 203 -3.20 7.91 5.42
C PHE A 203 -3.44 8.17 3.93
N LEU A 204 -2.48 8.77 3.22
CA LEU A 204 -2.63 9.07 1.79
C LEU A 204 -2.90 7.81 0.96
N PHE A 205 -2.24 6.70 1.29
CA PHE A 205 -2.47 5.42 0.65
C PHE A 205 -3.92 4.95 0.83
N TYR A 206 -4.43 4.92 2.07
CA TYR A 206 -5.81 4.50 2.34
C TYR A 206 -6.83 5.48 1.79
N TYR A 207 -6.54 6.77 1.87
CA TYR A 207 -7.40 7.83 1.34
C TYR A 207 -7.59 7.66 -0.16
N ARG A 208 -6.52 7.36 -0.91
CA ARG A 208 -6.56 7.04 -2.35
C ARG A 208 -7.27 5.75 -2.66
N PHE A 209 -7.06 4.73 -1.83
CA PHE A 209 -7.67 3.43 -2.05
C PHE A 209 -9.19 3.46 -1.84
N LEU A 210 -9.69 4.25 -0.89
CA LEU A 210 -11.11 4.31 -0.52
C LEU A 210 -11.88 5.44 -1.21
N ASN A 211 -11.21 6.52 -1.65
CA ASN A 211 -11.85 7.67 -2.30
C ASN A 211 -11.29 7.84 -3.71
N THR A 212 -12.02 7.30 -4.68
CA THR A 212 -11.65 7.39 -6.11
C THR A 212 -11.89 8.77 -6.72
N ASN A 213 -12.74 9.60 -6.12
CA ASN A 213 -13.04 10.94 -6.62
C ASN A 213 -11.96 11.98 -6.30
N LEU A 214 -10.77 11.54 -5.90
CA LEU A 214 -9.67 12.40 -5.47
C LEU A 214 -9.23 13.44 -6.50
N GLN A 215 -9.32 13.09 -7.79
CA GLN A 215 -8.91 13.98 -8.87
C GLN A 215 -9.80 15.23 -8.96
N SER A 216 -11.07 15.12 -8.57
CA SER A 216 -12.02 16.25 -8.61
C SER A 216 -11.91 17.17 -7.39
N THR A 217 -11.26 16.72 -6.32
CA THR A 217 -11.20 17.47 -5.07
C THR A 217 -10.05 18.47 -5.09
N VAL A 218 -10.32 19.76 -4.80
CA VAL A 218 -9.32 20.84 -4.81
C VAL A 218 -8.43 20.85 -3.56
N ILE A 219 -8.94 20.29 -2.45
CA ILE A 219 -8.27 20.29 -1.14
C ILE A 219 -7.14 19.25 -1.12
N ASP A 220 -6.01 19.60 -0.51
CA ASP A 220 -4.93 18.64 -0.21
C ASP A 220 -5.41 17.65 0.87
N PRO A 221 -5.47 16.34 0.57
CA PRO A 221 -5.92 15.34 1.54
C PRO A 221 -5.11 15.35 2.84
N THR A 222 -3.81 15.70 2.79
CA THR A 222 -2.97 15.69 3.99
C THR A 222 -3.39 16.71 5.03
N ALA A 223 -4.13 17.75 4.65
CA ALA A 223 -4.68 18.74 5.57
C ALA A 223 -5.87 18.21 6.39
N LEU A 224 -6.52 17.13 5.93
CA LEU A 224 -7.67 16.50 6.57
C LEU A 224 -7.27 15.42 7.59
N PHE A 225 -5.99 15.07 7.64
CA PHE A 225 -5.51 13.97 8.47
C PHE A 225 -5.54 14.32 9.96
N ASP A 226 -6.31 13.56 10.74
CA ASP A 226 -6.32 13.60 12.21
C ASP A 226 -5.81 12.27 12.78
N PRO A 227 -4.66 12.24 13.48
CA PRO A 227 -4.13 11.01 14.07
C PRO A 227 -5.00 10.44 15.20
N GLY A 228 -5.91 11.23 15.79
CA GLY A 228 -6.85 10.77 16.81
C GLY A 228 -7.99 9.93 16.25
N TYR A 229 -8.23 9.98 14.94
CA TYR A 229 -9.30 9.23 14.28
C TYR A 229 -8.82 7.89 13.73
N SER A 230 -9.76 6.94 13.68
CA SER A 230 -9.51 5.64 13.08
C SER A 230 -9.30 5.76 11.56
N ILE A 231 -8.72 4.73 10.94
CA ILE A 231 -8.51 4.67 9.48
C ILE A 231 -9.83 4.89 8.74
N GLN A 232 -10.91 4.27 9.20
CA GLN A 232 -12.23 4.46 8.59
C GLN A 232 -12.77 5.87 8.75
N GLN A 233 -12.64 6.47 9.93
CA GLN A 233 -13.11 7.84 10.17
C GLN A 233 -12.34 8.86 9.32
N ASN A 234 -11.04 8.65 9.12
CA ASN A 234 -10.20 9.51 8.29
C ASN A 234 -10.40 9.32 6.78
N CYS A 235 -10.74 8.10 6.33
CA CYS A 235 -10.63 7.73 4.91
C CYS A 235 -11.91 7.22 4.27
N LEU A 236 -12.94 6.80 5.01
CA LEU A 236 -14.18 6.27 4.44
C LEU A 236 -15.24 7.38 4.40
N HIS A 237 -15.26 8.16 3.33
CA HIS A 237 -16.24 9.26 3.16
C HIS A 237 -17.53 8.86 2.43
N GLY A 238 -17.54 7.68 1.79
CA GLY A 238 -18.66 7.19 1.00
C GLY A 238 -19.16 5.82 1.45
N GLU A 239 -20.42 5.53 1.12
CA GLU A 239 -21.01 4.22 1.32
C GLU A 239 -20.83 3.33 0.08
N GLY A 240 -20.54 2.05 0.31
CA GLY A 240 -20.48 1.04 -0.74
C GLY A 240 -21.87 0.49 -1.04
N ILE A 241 -22.38 0.73 -2.25
CA ILE A 241 -23.68 0.24 -2.70
C ILE A 241 -23.47 -0.90 -3.70
N CYS A 242 -23.88 -2.12 -3.33
CA CYS A 242 -23.94 -3.23 -4.28
C CYS A 242 -25.16 -3.05 -5.19
N SER A 243 -24.96 -2.72 -6.46
CA SER A 243 -26.04 -2.68 -7.45
C SER A 243 -26.05 -3.99 -8.24
N PRO A 244 -27.07 -4.86 -8.09
CA PRO A 244 -27.18 -6.08 -8.89
C PRO A 244 -27.62 -5.81 -10.36
N VAL A 245 -27.87 -4.55 -10.71
CA VAL A 245 -28.54 -4.15 -11.97
C VAL A 245 -27.55 -3.98 -13.12
N ASP A 246 -26.31 -3.59 -12.84
CA ASP A 246 -25.32 -3.23 -13.86
C ASP A 246 -24.36 -4.40 -14.10
N ALA A 247 -24.43 -5.04 -15.27
CA ALA A 247 -23.57 -6.16 -15.62
C ALA A 247 -22.08 -5.75 -15.62
N GLY A 248 -21.23 -6.51 -14.91
CA GLY A 248 -19.79 -6.23 -14.79
C GLY A 248 -19.40 -5.28 -13.66
N VAL A 249 -20.37 -4.68 -12.96
CA VAL A 249 -20.12 -3.82 -11.79
C VAL A 249 -20.24 -4.66 -10.53
N SER A 250 -19.22 -4.61 -9.67
CA SER A 250 -19.24 -5.30 -8.38
C SER A 250 -19.95 -4.45 -7.31
N PHE A 251 -19.59 -3.17 -7.22
CA PHE A 251 -20.20 -2.22 -6.29
C PHE A 251 -19.99 -0.78 -6.78
N LYS A 252 -20.72 0.16 -6.19
CA LYS A 252 -20.51 1.60 -6.34
C LYS A 252 -19.92 2.15 -5.05
N LEU A 253 -18.89 2.95 -5.14
CA LEU A 253 -18.28 3.65 -4.01
C LEU A 253 -17.87 5.03 -4.49
N ASP A 254 -18.17 6.05 -3.68
CA ASP A 254 -17.80 7.44 -3.96
C ASP A 254 -18.31 7.93 -5.34
N CYS A 255 -19.53 7.52 -5.71
CA CYS A 255 -20.18 7.79 -7.00
C CYS A 255 -19.54 7.13 -8.24
N TYR A 256 -18.49 6.31 -8.09
CA TYR A 256 -17.88 5.54 -9.18
C TYR A 256 -18.33 4.07 -9.16
N HIS A 257 -18.32 3.44 -10.33
CA HIS A 257 -18.53 2.00 -10.49
C HIS A 257 -17.21 1.26 -10.37
N HIS A 258 -17.19 0.22 -9.53
CA HIS A 258 -16.01 -0.59 -9.26
C HIS A 258 -16.23 -2.04 -9.69
N SER A 259 -15.21 -2.63 -10.30
CA SER A 259 -15.19 -4.04 -10.70
C SER A 259 -14.03 -4.75 -10.02
N ILE A 260 -14.32 -5.80 -9.24
CA ILE A 260 -13.31 -6.61 -8.57
C ILE A 260 -13.10 -7.90 -9.36
N PHE A 261 -11.86 -8.14 -9.77
CA PHE A 261 -11.45 -9.41 -10.38
C PHE A 261 -10.60 -10.20 -9.39
N ALA A 262 -11.15 -11.30 -8.88
CA ALA A 262 -10.46 -12.19 -7.95
C ALA A 262 -9.87 -13.41 -8.68
N VAL A 263 -8.55 -13.45 -8.84
CA VAL A 263 -7.84 -14.60 -9.41
C VAL A 263 -7.62 -15.66 -8.33
N ARG A 264 -8.27 -16.83 -8.48
CA ARG A 264 -8.15 -17.94 -7.51
C ARG A 264 -7.05 -18.94 -7.86
N GLN A 265 -6.69 -19.06 -9.13
CA GLN A 265 -5.73 -20.03 -9.61
C GLN A 265 -4.60 -19.34 -10.36
N TRP A 266 -3.36 -19.63 -9.95
CA TRP A 266 -2.17 -19.11 -10.61
C TRP A 266 -1.94 -19.76 -11.98
N PRO A 267 -1.34 -19.04 -12.94
CA PRO A 267 -0.95 -19.62 -14.22
C PRO A 267 0.05 -20.75 -13.99
N ARG A 268 -0.13 -21.87 -14.70
CA ARG A 268 0.74 -23.06 -14.59
C ARG A 268 2.15 -22.84 -15.16
N ARG A 269 2.31 -21.84 -16.04
CA ARG A 269 3.60 -21.47 -16.64
C ARG A 269 3.85 -19.99 -16.35
N THR A 270 4.96 -19.72 -15.68
CA THR A 270 5.45 -18.37 -15.40
C THR A 270 6.73 -18.13 -16.18
N TYR A 271 6.87 -16.95 -16.78
CA TYR A 271 8.10 -16.50 -17.41
C TYR A 271 8.38 -15.06 -16.96
N PRO A 272 9.66 -14.63 -16.95
CA PRO A 272 10.02 -13.26 -16.60
C PRO A 272 9.26 -12.25 -17.48
N GLY A 273 8.63 -11.26 -16.86
CA GLY A 273 7.88 -10.23 -17.57
C GLY A 273 6.41 -10.55 -17.86
N ILE A 274 5.89 -11.74 -17.49
CA ILE A 274 4.45 -12.07 -17.65
C ILE A 274 3.51 -11.01 -17.04
N ILE A 275 3.95 -10.37 -15.95
CA ILE A 275 3.19 -9.34 -15.24
C ILE A 275 3.01 -8.05 -16.06
N ALA A 276 3.86 -7.79 -17.06
CA ALA A 276 3.79 -6.61 -17.91
C ALA A 276 2.46 -6.52 -18.69
N ALA A 277 1.83 -7.67 -18.99
CA ALA A 277 0.50 -7.69 -19.59
C ALA A 277 -0.59 -7.17 -18.65
N LEU A 278 -0.41 -7.32 -17.33
CA LEU A 278 -1.35 -6.84 -16.30
C LEU A 278 -1.01 -5.42 -15.84
N THR A 279 0.25 -5.02 -15.83
CA THR A 279 0.66 -3.66 -15.47
C THR A 279 0.61 -2.68 -16.65
N GLY A 280 0.58 -3.17 -17.89
CA GLY A 280 0.50 -2.37 -19.13
C GLY A 280 -0.91 -2.23 -19.70
N LEU A 281 -1.96 -2.34 -18.88
CA LEU A 281 -3.33 -2.16 -19.35
C LEU A 281 -3.56 -0.71 -19.80
N GLY A 282 -4.33 -0.53 -20.87
CA GLY A 282 -4.56 0.79 -21.50
C GLY A 282 -5.57 1.69 -20.78
N PHE A 283 -6.20 1.21 -19.71
CA PHE A 283 -7.08 2.00 -18.87
C PHE A 283 -6.35 2.46 -17.60
N GLN A 284 -6.74 3.63 -17.10
CA GLN A 284 -6.18 4.22 -15.89
C GLN A 284 -7.01 3.81 -14.66
N GLU A 285 -6.51 4.12 -13.46
CA GLU A 285 -7.22 3.93 -12.19
C GLU A 285 -7.54 2.46 -11.86
N TYR A 286 -6.49 1.68 -11.66
CA TYR A 286 -6.65 0.33 -11.12
C TYR A 286 -5.58 -0.02 -10.12
N ALA A 287 -5.90 -0.97 -9.25
CA ALA A 287 -4.98 -1.52 -8.28
C ALA A 287 -4.97 -3.05 -8.34
N ILE A 288 -3.77 -3.62 -8.35
CA ILE A 288 -3.53 -5.05 -8.19
C ILE A 288 -3.02 -5.26 -6.77
N THR A 289 -3.76 -6.01 -5.97
CA THR A 289 -3.36 -6.38 -4.61
C THR A 289 -3.08 -7.88 -4.55
N LEU A 290 -1.88 -8.24 -4.10
CA LEU A 290 -1.44 -9.61 -3.88
C LEU A 290 -1.10 -9.78 -2.40
N ASN A 291 -1.79 -10.71 -1.73
CA ASN A 291 -1.49 -11.10 -0.37
C ASN A 291 -0.73 -12.43 -0.38
N VAL A 292 0.46 -12.42 0.23
CA VAL A 292 1.35 -13.57 0.38
C VAL A 292 1.31 -14.02 1.84
N TYR A 293 0.83 -15.24 2.03
CA TYR A 293 0.83 -15.91 3.32
C TYR A 293 1.84 -17.06 3.27
N PRO A 294 2.91 -17.02 4.07
CA PRO A 294 3.81 -18.16 4.17
C PRO A 294 3.06 -19.35 4.76
N LYS A 295 3.35 -20.54 4.23
CA LYS A 295 2.85 -21.79 4.78
C LYS A 295 3.89 -22.38 5.73
N ARG A 296 3.41 -23.00 6.80
CA ARG A 296 4.25 -23.77 7.72
C ARG A 296 4.72 -25.03 7.01
N VAL A 297 6.02 -25.16 6.79
CA VAL A 297 6.60 -26.25 5.99
C VAL A 297 6.28 -27.59 6.64
N ASP A 298 6.38 -27.68 7.97
CA ASP A 298 6.11 -28.89 8.75
C ASP A 298 4.66 -29.40 8.57
N GLU A 299 3.67 -28.50 8.59
CA GLU A 299 2.25 -28.87 8.43
C GLU A 299 1.85 -29.22 6.99
N VAL A 300 2.66 -28.80 6.00
CA VAL A 300 2.43 -29.13 4.59
C VAL A 300 3.02 -30.50 4.28
N ILE A 301 4.21 -30.81 4.80
CA ILE A 301 4.87 -32.11 4.61
C ILE A 301 4.02 -33.24 5.23
N GLU A 302 3.32 -33.02 6.34
CA GLU A 302 2.42 -34.02 6.93
C GLU A 302 1.13 -34.27 6.13
N LYS A 303 0.79 -33.40 5.16
CA LYS A 303 -0.47 -33.47 4.39
C LYS A 303 -0.29 -33.97 2.96
N GLU A 304 0.93 -33.98 2.43
CA GLU A 304 1.29 -34.56 1.12
C GLU A 304 1.77 -36.00 1.27
#